data_AF-A0A353B6I1-F1
#
_entry.id   AF-A0A353B6I1-F1
#
_cell.length_a   1.000
_cell.length_b   1.000
_cell.length_c   1.000
_cell.angle_alpha   90.00
_cell.angle_beta   90.00
_cell.angle_gamma   90.00
#
_symmetry.space_group_name_H-M   'P 1'
#
loop_
_entity.id
_entity.type
_entity.pdbx_description
1 polymer ?
#
loop_
_entity_poly.entity_id
_entity_poly.type
_entity_poly.pdbx_seq_one_letter_code
_entity_poly.pdbx_strand_id
1 'polypeptide(L)'
;MKRVKQSDRLSLAIALAPEDVEVGDYIAPLYRTYEVPSYMWDDSFGPEVVRMQFIAPESGKPLKVKSICLPFVHVKSGKKQSTIIDLRTTQIVRLDRAFAKSVVKDVKKKRFKTI
;
A
#
# COMPACT_ATOMS: atom_id res chain seq x y z
N MET A 1 5.35 -32.27 -27.81
CA MET A 1 4.97 -31.03 -27.10
C MET A 1 5.81 -30.91 -25.84
N LYS A 2 6.80 -30.00 -25.81
CA LYS A 2 7.69 -29.81 -24.65
C LYS A 2 6.93 -28.99 -23.59
N ARG A 3 6.76 -29.53 -22.38
CA ARG A 3 6.25 -28.76 -21.22
C ARG A 3 7.12 -27.52 -21.04
N VAL A 4 6.49 -26.35 -21.11
CA VAL A 4 7.10 -25.10 -20.66
C VAL A 4 7.46 -25.30 -19.18
N LYS A 5 8.75 -25.15 -18.84
CA LYS A 5 9.23 -25.20 -17.46
C LYS A 5 8.47 -24.15 -16.66
N GLN A 6 7.84 -24.58 -15.57
CA GLN A 6 7.16 -23.73 -14.61
C GLN A 6 8.11 -22.62 -14.15
N SER A 7 7.89 -21.40 -14.65
CA SER A 7 8.71 -20.23 -14.34
C SER A 7 8.47 -19.81 -12.90
N ASP A 8 9.49 -19.22 -12.28
CA ASP A 8 9.54 -18.57 -10.97
C ASP A 8 8.18 -18.42 -10.25
N ARG A 9 8.09 -19.05 -9.08
CA ARG A 9 6.91 -19.12 -8.22
C ARG A 9 6.25 -17.73 -8.03
N LEU A 10 5.18 -17.48 -8.78
CA LEU A 10 4.36 -16.27 -8.62
C LEU A 10 3.86 -16.22 -7.17
N SER A 11 4.07 -15.09 -6.50
CA SER A 11 3.55 -14.84 -5.16
C SER A 11 2.50 -13.73 -5.23
N LEU A 12 1.40 -13.92 -4.50
CA LEU A 12 0.24 -13.03 -4.53
C LEU A 12 0.30 -12.05 -3.36
N ALA A 13 -0.09 -10.80 -3.60
CA ALA A 13 -0.42 -9.87 -2.52
C ALA A 13 -1.83 -10.17 -2.00
N ILE A 14 -2.02 -10.18 -0.68
CA ILE A 14 -3.29 -10.57 -0.04
C ILE A 14 -3.88 -9.35 0.65
N ALA A 15 -5.15 -9.04 0.38
CA ALA A 15 -5.86 -7.97 1.08
C ALA A 15 -5.97 -8.31 2.58
N LEU A 16 -5.71 -7.32 3.44
CA LEU A 16 -5.81 -7.48 4.89
C LEU A 16 -7.01 -6.71 5.44
N ALA A 17 -7.73 -7.31 6.38
CA ALA A 17 -8.56 -6.56 7.30
C ALA A 17 -7.68 -5.78 8.30
N PRO A 18 -8.18 -4.72 8.95
CA PRO A 18 -7.40 -3.96 9.92
C PRO A 18 -6.81 -4.81 11.06
N GLU A 19 -7.57 -5.78 11.56
CA GLU A 19 -7.20 -6.70 12.63
C GLU A 19 -6.12 -7.73 12.24
N ASP A 20 -5.95 -7.99 10.94
CA ASP A 20 -4.98 -8.98 10.44
C ASP A 20 -3.55 -8.41 10.30
N VAL A 21 -3.37 -7.11 10.54
CA VAL A 21 -2.08 -6.44 10.38
C VAL A 21 -1.17 -6.78 11.54
N GLU A 22 0.06 -7.22 11.24
CA GLU A 22 1.03 -7.57 12.27
C GLU A 22 2.30 -6.72 12.21
N VAL A 23 2.92 -6.50 13.36
CA VAL A 23 4.21 -5.82 13.42
C VAL A 23 5.28 -6.62 12.68
N GLY A 24 5.95 -5.98 11.73
CA GLY A 24 6.97 -6.60 10.91
C GLY A 24 6.51 -7.01 9.52
N ASP A 25 5.21 -6.98 9.26
CA ASP A 25 4.65 -7.16 7.92
C ASP A 25 5.21 -6.15 6.93
N TYR A 26 5.27 -6.57 5.67
CA TYR A 26 5.43 -5.66 4.55
C TYR A 26 4.06 -5.48 3.89
N ILE A 27 3.53 -4.27 4.01
CA ILE A 27 2.25 -3.90 3.42
C ILE A 27 2.43 -2.87 2.32
N ALA A 28 1.45 -2.76 1.43
CA ALA A 28 1.34 -1.64 0.50
C ALA A 28 -0.12 -1.15 0.47
N PRO A 29 -0.35 0.17 0.34
CA PRO A 29 -1.67 0.69 0.05
C PRO A 29 -2.15 0.20 -1.31
N LEU A 30 -3.41 -0.25 -1.39
CA LEU A 30 -4.05 -0.66 -2.63
C LEU A 30 -4.93 0.49 -3.15
N TYR A 31 -5.93 0.87 -2.34
CA TYR A 31 -6.84 1.98 -2.61
C TYR A 31 -6.92 2.92 -1.42
N ARG A 32 -7.22 4.19 -1.70
CA ARG A 32 -7.62 5.19 -0.71
C ARG A 32 -9.03 5.67 -1.01
N THR A 33 -9.83 5.79 0.04
CA THR A 33 -11.16 6.38 -0.01
C THR A 33 -11.08 7.83 0.42
N TYR A 34 -11.67 8.71 -0.37
CA TYR A 34 -11.83 10.12 -0.07
C TYR A 34 -13.32 10.45 -0.02
N GLU A 35 -13.68 11.27 0.96
CA GLU A 35 -15.01 11.86 1.09
C GLU A 35 -14.97 13.28 0.53
N VAL A 36 -15.87 13.55 -0.41
CA VAL A 36 -15.81 14.70 -1.29
C VAL A 36 -17.24 15.18 -1.56
N PRO A 37 -17.52 16.49 -1.55
CA PRO A 37 -18.86 16.97 -1.86
C PRO A 37 -19.29 16.67 -3.31
N SER A 38 -20.55 16.29 -3.51
CA SER A 38 -21.12 15.91 -4.81
C SER A 38 -21.07 17.04 -5.83
N TYR A 39 -21.16 18.30 -5.38
CA TYR A 39 -21.08 19.46 -6.28
C TYR A 39 -19.72 19.58 -7.01
N MET A 40 -18.68 18.84 -6.60
CA MET A 40 -17.41 18.80 -7.34
C MET A 40 -17.47 18.00 -8.65
N TRP A 41 -18.58 17.31 -8.93
CA TRP A 41 -18.86 16.66 -10.22
C TRP A 41 -19.84 17.43 -11.09
N ASP A 42 -20.85 18.02 -10.46
CA ASP A 42 -21.89 18.80 -11.12
C ASP A 42 -22.50 19.79 -10.12
N ASP A 43 -22.50 21.07 -10.46
CA ASP A 43 -23.00 22.16 -9.62
C ASP A 43 -24.50 22.07 -9.31
N SER A 44 -25.24 21.21 -10.01
CA SER A 44 -26.66 20.93 -9.72
C SER A 44 -26.86 20.03 -8.50
N PHE A 45 -25.82 19.36 -8.01
CA PHE A 45 -25.91 18.55 -6.79
C PHE A 45 -25.82 19.41 -5.52
N GLY A 46 -26.51 18.95 -4.47
CA GLY A 46 -26.42 19.56 -3.13
C GLY A 46 -25.09 19.30 -2.42
N PRO A 47 -24.99 19.60 -1.12
CA PRO A 47 -23.78 19.38 -0.31
C PRO A 47 -23.61 17.91 0.14
N GLU A 48 -24.17 16.95 -0.59
CA GLU A 48 -24.09 15.54 -0.25
C GLU A 48 -22.64 15.05 -0.37
N VAL A 49 -22.22 14.14 0.51
CA VAL A 49 -20.86 13.60 0.48
C VAL A 49 -20.84 12.30 -0.31
N VAL A 50 -20.03 12.25 -1.36
CA VAL A 50 -19.76 11.02 -2.11
C VAL A 50 -18.43 10.42 -1.69
N ARG A 51 -18.37 9.08 -1.67
CA ARG A 51 -17.15 8.33 -1.38
C ARG A 51 -16.53 7.87 -2.67
N MET A 52 -15.28 8.27 -2.89
CA MET A 52 -14.50 7.88 -4.05
C MET A 52 -13.31 7.03 -3.67
N GLN A 53 -13.04 6.01 -4.47
CA GLN A 53 -11.85 5.18 -4.34
C GLN A 53 -10.83 5.52 -5.44
N PHE A 54 -9.59 5.75 -5.03
CA PHE A 54 -8.47 5.99 -5.93
C PHE A 54 -7.34 4.99 -5.66
N ILE A 55 -6.62 4.60 -6.71
CA ILE A 55 -5.35 3.88 -6.56
C ILE A 55 -4.37 4.82 -5.85
N ALA A 56 -3.80 4.35 -4.74
CA ALA A 56 -2.88 5.16 -3.96
C ALA A 56 -1.60 5.49 -4.78
N PRO A 57 -1.07 6.74 -4.75
CA PRO A 57 0.17 7.10 -5.45
C PRO A 57 1.41 6.29 -4.99
N GLU A 58 1.33 5.73 -3.79
CA GLU A 58 2.30 4.83 -3.18
C GLU A 58 1.96 3.35 -3.37
N SER A 59 0.95 3.02 -4.18
CA SER A 59 0.57 1.64 -4.46
C SER A 59 1.74 0.84 -5.00
N GLY A 60 1.86 -0.40 -4.51
CA GLY A 60 2.97 -1.31 -4.79
C GLY A 60 4.29 -0.97 -4.09
N LYS A 61 4.42 0.16 -3.36
CA LYS A 61 5.64 0.46 -2.59
C LYS A 61 5.62 -0.31 -1.26
N PRO A 62 6.60 -1.17 -0.97
CA PRO A 62 6.62 -1.90 0.29
C PRO A 62 6.90 -0.99 1.49
N LEU A 63 5.99 -1.03 2.47
CA LEU A 63 6.08 -0.33 3.75
C LEU A 63 6.17 -1.36 4.87
N LYS A 64 7.18 -1.24 5.74
CA LYS A 64 7.33 -2.16 6.88
C LYS A 64 6.53 -1.65 8.08
N VAL A 65 5.65 -2.46 8.63
CA VAL A 65 4.90 -2.16 9.85
C VAL A 65 5.85 -2.11 11.06
N LYS A 66 5.72 -1.05 11.87
CA LYS A 66 6.59 -0.78 13.03
C LYS A 66 5.86 -0.84 14.35
N SER A 67 4.67 -0.28 14.41
CA SER A 67 3.78 -0.31 15.58
C SER A 67 2.35 -0.11 15.12
N ILE A 68 1.40 -0.59 15.90
CA ILE A 68 -0.03 -0.61 15.56
C ILE A 68 -0.80 -0.03 16.74
N CYS A 69 -1.74 0.86 16.45
CA CYS A 69 -2.78 1.32 17.34
C CYS A 69 -4.05 1.46 16.47
N LEU A 70 -4.81 0.38 16.30
CA LEU A 70 -5.90 0.34 15.33
C LEU A 70 -6.87 1.54 15.52
N PRO A 71 -7.30 2.19 14.43
CA PRO A 71 -7.07 1.84 13.02
C PRO A 71 -5.77 2.44 12.42
N PHE A 72 -4.87 2.97 13.24
CA PHE A 72 -3.65 3.66 12.80
C PHE A 72 -2.44 2.72 12.82
N VAL A 73 -1.74 2.64 11.68
CA VAL A 73 -0.57 1.78 11.52
C VAL A 73 0.64 2.64 11.20
N HIS A 74 1.64 2.64 12.09
CA HIS A 74 2.91 3.28 11.84
C HIS A 74 3.78 2.37 10.96
N VAL A 75 4.17 2.90 9.80
CA VAL A 75 4.93 2.19 8.80
C VAL A 75 6.19 2.95 8.40
N LYS A 76 7.16 2.22 7.85
CA LYS A 76 8.43 2.76 7.37
C LYS A 76 8.71 2.40 5.92
N SER A 77 9.00 3.42 5.11
CA SER A 77 9.56 3.30 3.77
C SER A 77 11.08 3.49 3.82
N GLY A 78 11.84 2.43 3.54
CA GLY A 78 13.30 2.50 3.50
C GLY A 78 13.95 2.90 4.84
N LYS A 79 15.07 3.65 4.80
CA LYS A 79 15.88 3.96 5.99
C LYS A 79 15.39 5.16 6.80
N LYS A 80 14.71 6.15 6.21
CA LYS A 80 14.45 7.45 6.88
C LYS A 80 13.02 7.98 6.82
N GLN A 81 12.13 7.42 6.00
CA GLN A 81 10.76 7.93 5.90
C GLN A 81 9.81 7.00 6.67
N SER A 82 9.20 7.51 7.73
CA SER A 82 8.07 6.87 8.42
C SER A 82 6.81 7.68 8.18
N THR A 83 5.67 6.99 8.16
CA THR A 83 4.36 7.62 8.08
C THR A 83 3.35 6.77 8.85
N ILE A 84 2.16 7.32 9.07
CA ILE A 84 1.03 6.60 9.65
C ILE A 84 0.00 6.39 8.55
N ILE A 85 -0.54 5.18 8.47
CA ILE A 85 -1.67 4.84 7.61
C ILE A 85 -2.91 4.76 8.49
N ASP A 86 -3.98 5.46 8.09
CA ASP A 86 -5.32 5.28 8.64
C ASP A 86 -6.04 4.21 7.81
N LEU A 87 -6.30 3.05 8.42
CA LEU A 87 -6.94 1.91 7.75
C LEU A 87 -8.43 2.12 7.49
N ARG A 88 -9.06 3.13 8.08
CA ARG A 88 -10.47 3.47 7.77
C ARG A 88 -10.62 4.04 6.36
N THR A 89 -9.60 4.73 5.88
CA THR A 89 -9.59 5.38 4.56
C THR A 89 -8.66 4.69 3.59
N THR A 90 -7.85 3.71 4.03
CA THR A 90 -6.85 3.04 3.20
C THR A 90 -7.01 1.53 3.23
N GLN A 91 -7.32 0.94 2.09
CA GLN A 91 -7.25 -0.51 1.92
C GLN A 91 -5.79 -0.90 1.68
N ILE A 92 -5.32 -1.94 2.38
CA ILE A 92 -3.94 -2.40 2.32
C ILE A 92 -3.87 -3.86 1.89
N VAL A 93 -2.71 -4.24 1.34
CA VAL A 93 -2.36 -5.63 1.04
C VAL A 93 -1.07 -6.01 1.73
N ARG A 94 -0.99 -7.25 2.23
CA ARG A 94 0.27 -7.90 2.63
C ARG A 94 1.02 -8.31 1.37
N LEU A 95 2.27 -7.91 1.26
CA LEU A 95 3.16 -8.32 0.18
C LEU A 95 3.95 -9.56 0.58
N ASP A 96 4.32 -10.36 -0.41
CA ASP A 96 5.34 -11.40 -0.22
C ASP A 96 6.64 -10.78 0.29
N ARG A 97 7.24 -11.44 1.29
CA ARG A 97 8.39 -10.91 2.01
C ARG A 97 9.65 -10.88 1.14
N ALA A 98 9.83 -11.85 0.23
CA ALA A 98 10.97 -11.89 -0.67
C ALA A 98 10.85 -10.79 -1.72
N PHE A 99 9.66 -10.64 -2.31
CA PHE A 99 9.34 -9.54 -3.22
C PHE A 99 9.60 -8.17 -2.58
N ALA A 100 9.02 -7.91 -1.40
CA ALA A 100 9.15 -6.63 -0.70
C ALA A 100 10.61 -6.27 -0.40
N LYS A 101 11.40 -7.25 0.08
CA LYS A 101 12.84 -7.06 0.34
C LYS A 101 13.63 -6.77 -0.93
N SER A 102 13.31 -7.44 -2.04
CA SER A 102 13.95 -7.22 -3.34
C SER A 102 13.76 -5.77 -3.81
N VAL A 103 12.50 -5.31 -3.83
CA VAL A 103 12.15 -3.92 -4.19
C VAL A 103 12.87 -2.91 -3.28
N VAL A 104 12.84 -3.13 -1.96
CA VAL A 104 13.51 -2.24 -0.99
C VAL A 104 15.03 -2.20 -1.22
N LYS A 105 15.65 -3.32 -1.62
CA LYS A 105 17.08 -3.40 -1.91
C LYS A 105 17.42 -2.57 -3.16
N ASP A 106 16.60 -2.66 -4.20
CA ASP A 106 16.86 -1.96 -5.46
C ASP A 106 16.59 -0.46 -5.39
N VAL A 107 15.54 -0.04 -4.67
CA VAL A 107 15.30 1.39 -4.38
C VAL A 107 16.47 2.01 -3.62
N LYS A 108 17.06 1.28 -2.66
CA LYS A 108 18.26 1.75 -1.95
C LYS A 108 19.43 1.95 -2.91
N LYS A 109 19.73 0.97 -3.78
CA LYS A 109 20.85 1.06 -4.74
C LYS A 109 20.72 2.26 -5.67
N LYS A 110 19.53 2.53 -6.22
CA LYS A 110 19.30 3.68 -7.11
C LYS A 110 19.61 5.01 -6.42
N ARG A 111 19.22 5.15 -5.14
CA ARG A 111 19.47 6.38 -4.37
C ARG A 111 20.96 6.65 -4.09
N PHE A 112 21.82 5.64 -4.12
CA PHE A 112 23.27 5.80 -3.94
C PHE A 112 24.04 6.09 -5.24
N LYS A 113 23.40 5.96 -6.41
CA LYS A 113 24.03 6.25 -7.72
C LYS A 113 23.77 7.68 -8.24
N THR A 114 22.98 8.48 -7.53
CA THR A 114 22.63 9.86 -7.90
C THR A 114 23.42 10.88 -7.07
N ILE A 115 24.65 10.57 -6.69
CA ILE A 115 25.56 11.45 -5.95
C ILE A 115 26.90 11.44 -6.67
#